data_AF-A0A4U1C6K5-F1
#
_entry.id   AF-A0A4U1C6K5-F1
#
_cell.length_a   1.000
_cell.length_b   1.000
_cell.length_c   1.000
_cell.angle_alpha   90.00
_cell.angle_beta   90.00
_cell.angle_gamma   90.00
#
_symmetry.space_group_name_H-M   'P 1'
#
loop_
_entity.id
_entity.type
_entity.pdbx_description
1 polymer ?
#
loop_
_entity_poly.entity_id
_entity_poly.type
_entity_poly.pdbx_seq_one_letter_code
_entity_poly.pdbx_strand_id
1 'polypeptide(L)'
;MAKSKARDITEKTIKRLYALSGNQCAFPDCHISLLSSGSEINFSNICHIEAAEPGGQRYNATSNDDYRRNYENLVLLCANHHLETNDVVKYTEPSLQEMKKITKLKFLN
;
A
#
# COMPACT_ATOMS: atom_id res chain seq x y z
N MET A 1 -20.87 -5.70 17.66
CA MET A 1 -20.12 -4.65 16.92
C MET A 1 -20.13 -5.02 15.45
N ALA A 2 -20.40 -4.09 14.54
CA ALA A 2 -20.30 -4.36 13.11
C ALA A 2 -18.83 -4.71 12.78
N LYS A 3 -18.63 -5.71 11.90
CA LYS A 3 -17.30 -6.10 11.44
C LYS A 3 -16.66 -4.94 10.67
N SER A 4 -15.40 -4.61 10.96
CA SER A 4 -14.67 -3.55 10.26
C SER A 4 -14.60 -3.85 8.75
N LYS A 5 -14.74 -2.81 7.94
CA LYS A 5 -14.61 -2.83 6.47
C LYS A 5 -13.24 -2.40 5.97
N ALA A 6 -12.29 -2.08 6.86
CA ALA A 6 -11.00 -1.51 6.46
C ALA A 6 -10.15 -2.44 5.57
N ARG A 7 -10.36 -3.76 5.64
CA ARG A 7 -9.73 -4.76 4.76
C ARG A 7 -10.60 -5.18 3.56
N ASP A 8 -11.85 -4.75 3.51
CA ASP A 8 -12.75 -4.98 2.37
C ASP A 8 -12.45 -3.94 1.28
N ILE A 9 -11.27 -4.06 0.66
CA ILE A 9 -10.79 -3.14 -0.36
C ILE A 9 -11.56 -3.38 -1.65
N THR A 10 -12.23 -2.35 -2.15
CA THR A 10 -13.05 -2.46 -3.36
C THR A 10 -12.21 -2.80 -4.60
N GLU A 11 -12.79 -3.53 -5.56
CA GLU A 11 -12.12 -3.80 -6.84
C GLU A 11 -11.67 -2.53 -7.56
N LYS A 12 -12.46 -1.45 -7.49
CA LYS A 12 -12.11 -0.15 -8.07
C LYS A 12 -10.81 0.38 -7.46
N THR A 13 -10.66 0.27 -6.14
CA THR A 13 -9.43 0.67 -5.44
C THR A 13 -8.25 -0.20 -5.84
N ILE A 14 -8.43 -1.53 -5.88
CA ILE A 14 -7.39 -2.48 -6.28
C ILE A 14 -6.92 -2.18 -7.71
N LYS A 15 -7.85 -2.06 -8.67
CA LYS A 15 -7.53 -1.72 -10.06
C LYS A 15 -6.75 -0.41 -10.16
N ARG A 16 -7.15 0.63 -9.42
CA ARG A 16 -6.44 1.93 -9.38
C ARG A 16 -5.03 1.80 -8.78
N LEU A 17 -4.85 1.02 -7.71
CA LEU A 17 -3.54 0.77 -7.10
C LEU A 17 -2.57 0.14 -8.10
N TYR A 18 -2.98 -0.98 -8.71
CA TYR A 18 -2.11 -1.69 -9.64
C TYR A 18 -1.84 -0.89 -10.91
N ALA A 19 -2.86 -0.25 -11.50
CA ALA A 19 -2.69 0.56 -12.72
C ALA A 19 -1.70 1.71 -12.54
N LEU A 20 -1.64 2.32 -11.35
CA LEU A 20 -0.74 3.44 -11.05
C LEU A 20 0.61 3.00 -10.46
N SER A 21 0.81 1.71 -10.21
CA SER A 21 2.06 1.18 -9.64
C SER A 21 3.18 0.98 -10.68
N GLY A 22 2.83 0.93 -11.97
CA GLY A 22 3.77 0.56 -13.03
C GLY A 22 4.40 -0.82 -12.84
N ASN A 23 3.71 -1.74 -12.15
CA ASN A 23 4.22 -3.05 -11.77
C ASN A 23 5.49 -3.02 -10.88
N GLN A 24 5.71 -1.91 -10.14
CA GLN A 24 6.88 -1.72 -9.28
C GLN A 24 6.48 -1.59 -7.81
N CYS A 25 7.33 -2.11 -6.94
CA CYS A 25 7.27 -1.84 -5.50
C CYS A 25 7.40 -0.32 -5.26
N ALA A 26 6.60 0.24 -4.35
CA ALA A 26 6.67 1.66 -4.05
C ALA A 26 7.93 2.07 -3.26
N PHE A 27 8.63 1.11 -2.67
CA PHE A 27 9.83 1.38 -1.88
C PHE A 27 10.96 1.96 -2.77
N PRO A 28 11.70 2.99 -2.31
CA PRO A 28 12.79 3.59 -3.08
C PRO A 28 13.83 2.56 -3.50
N ASP A 29 14.35 2.69 -4.72
CA ASP A 29 15.39 1.81 -5.28
C ASP A 29 15.06 0.31 -5.31
N CYS A 30 13.77 -0.06 -5.14
CA CYS A 30 13.33 -1.43 -5.32
C CYS A 30 13.02 -1.72 -6.79
N HIS A 31 13.71 -2.69 -7.36
CA HIS A 31 13.54 -3.11 -8.76
C HIS A 31 12.72 -4.40 -8.94
N ILE A 32 12.07 -4.88 -7.88
CA ILE A 32 11.23 -6.08 -7.96
C ILE A 32 9.95 -5.77 -8.74
N SER A 33 9.71 -6.54 -9.80
CA SER A 33 8.41 -6.57 -10.48
C SER A 33 7.37 -7.24 -9.60
N LEU A 34 6.24 -6.57 -9.39
CA LEU A 34 5.17 -7.03 -8.52
C LEU A 34 4.39 -8.22 -9.10
N LEU A 35 4.22 -8.24 -10.42
CA LEU A 35 3.60 -9.30 -11.19
C LEU A 35 4.65 -9.85 -12.17
N SER A 36 4.76 -11.18 -12.21
CA SER A 36 5.59 -11.88 -13.18
C SER A 36 4.97 -11.80 -14.59
N SER A 37 5.78 -11.56 -15.62
CA SER A 37 5.30 -11.54 -17.01
C SER A 37 4.98 -12.93 -17.57
N GLY A 38 5.58 -13.99 -17.01
CA GLY A 38 5.43 -15.37 -17.48
C GLY A 38 4.67 -16.31 -16.55
N SER A 39 4.04 -15.78 -15.48
CA SER A 39 3.28 -16.61 -14.54
C SER A 39 2.24 -15.76 -13.80
N GLU A 40 1.24 -16.42 -13.19
CA GLU A 40 0.22 -15.76 -12.37
C GLU A 40 0.74 -15.36 -10.97
N ILE A 41 2.04 -15.47 -10.71
CA ILE A 41 2.62 -15.18 -9.40
C ILE A 41 2.59 -13.67 -9.13
N ASN A 42 2.02 -13.32 -7.98
CA ASN A 42 1.95 -11.96 -7.46
C ASN A 42 2.85 -11.82 -6.23
N PHE A 43 3.90 -11.01 -6.36
CA PHE A 43 4.87 -10.69 -5.31
C PHE A 43 4.49 -9.46 -4.48
N SER A 44 3.38 -8.79 -4.83
CA SER A 44 2.92 -7.60 -4.14
C SER A 44 2.07 -7.89 -2.92
N ASN A 45 2.09 -6.92 -2.01
CA ASN A 45 1.23 -6.83 -0.85
C ASN A 45 0.58 -5.45 -0.89
N ILE A 46 -0.74 -5.40 -0.75
CA ILE A 46 -1.44 -4.14 -0.51
C ILE A 46 -1.22 -3.78 0.96
N CYS A 47 -0.42 -2.74 1.19
CA CYS A 47 -0.08 -2.24 2.50
C CYS A 47 -0.97 -1.06 2.89
N HIS A 48 -1.47 -1.09 4.11
CA HIS A 48 -2.13 0.04 4.74
C HIS A 48 -1.10 1.04 5.29
N ILE A 49 -1.20 2.31 4.90
CA ILE A 49 -0.36 3.38 5.44
C ILE A 49 -0.75 3.63 6.90
N GLU A 50 -2.01 4.00 7.16
CA GLU A 50 -2.65 3.85 8.47
C GLU A 50 -3.27 2.46 8.58
N ALA A 51 -2.90 1.69 9.62
CA ALA A 51 -3.37 0.32 9.78
C ALA A 51 -4.89 0.17 9.74
N ALA A 52 -5.34 -0.98 9.23
CA ALA A 52 -6.74 -1.35 9.13
C ALA A 52 -7.45 -1.48 10.50
N GLU A 53 -6.71 -1.84 11.55
CA GLU A 53 -7.26 -2.19 12.86
C GLU A 53 -6.48 -1.57 14.02
N PRO A 54 -7.14 -1.34 15.18
CA PRO A 54 -6.49 -0.92 16.41
C PRO A 54 -5.32 -1.84 16.77
N GLY A 55 -4.20 -1.25 17.20
CA GLY A 55 -2.96 -1.97 17.52
C GLY A 55 -2.04 -2.24 16.32
N GLY A 56 -2.50 -1.98 15.09
CA GLY A 56 -1.64 -2.01 13.91
C GLY A 56 -0.74 -0.77 13.78
N GLN A 57 0.23 -0.85 12.87
CA GLN A 57 1.19 0.22 12.61
C GLN A 57 0.51 1.51 12.17
N ARG A 58 0.89 2.64 12.80
CA ARG A 58 0.34 3.97 12.48
C ARG A 58 -1.19 4.01 12.52
N TYR A 59 -1.84 3.18 13.33
CA TYR A 59 -3.30 3.23 13.46
C TYR A 59 -3.74 4.61 13.94
N ASN A 60 -4.61 5.25 13.17
CA ASN A 60 -5.20 6.54 13.51
C ASN A 60 -6.65 6.33 13.96
N ALA A 61 -6.93 6.57 15.24
CA ALA A 61 -8.28 6.41 15.80
C ALA A 61 -9.30 7.42 15.26
N THR A 62 -8.84 8.51 14.63
CA THR A 62 -9.71 9.55 14.06
C THR A 62 -10.13 9.23 12.61
N SER A 63 -9.47 8.29 11.93
CA SER A 63 -9.84 7.84 10.58
C SER A 63 -10.93 6.76 10.61
N ASN A 64 -11.56 6.51 9.46
CA ASN A 64 -12.63 5.53 9.31
C ASN A 64 -12.28 4.44 8.28
N ASP A 65 -13.08 3.38 8.26
CA ASP A 65 -12.82 2.21 7.41
C ASP A 65 -12.86 2.52 5.91
N ASP A 66 -13.68 3.49 5.48
CA ASP A 66 -13.75 3.90 4.07
C ASP A 66 -12.48 4.63 3.64
N TYR A 67 -11.88 5.44 4.52
CA TYR A 67 -10.55 6.01 4.28
C TYR A 67 -9.48 4.93 4.28
N ARG A 68 -9.49 4.02 5.28
CA ARG A 68 -8.45 3.00 5.43
C ARG A 68 -8.37 2.05 4.22
N ARG A 69 -9.51 1.76 3.59
CA ARG A 69 -9.62 0.95 2.37
C ARG A 69 -9.57 1.77 1.07
N ASN A 70 -9.38 3.09 1.15
CA ASN A 70 -9.27 3.97 -0.01
C ASN A 70 -7.88 3.85 -0.64
N TYR A 71 -7.80 4.12 -1.95
CA TYR A 71 -6.53 4.28 -2.65
C TYR A 71 -5.57 5.18 -1.87
N GLU A 72 -6.03 6.33 -1.33
CA GLU A 72 -5.16 7.30 -0.64
C GLU A 72 -4.37 6.69 0.53
N ASN A 73 -4.95 5.75 1.28
CA ASN A 73 -4.32 5.09 2.43
C ASN A 73 -3.59 3.78 2.07
N LEU A 74 -3.52 3.40 0.80
CA LEU A 74 -2.96 2.12 0.37
C LEU A 74 -1.76 2.32 -0.55
N VAL A 75 -0.77 1.44 -0.39
CA VAL A 75 0.46 1.40 -1.19
C VAL A 75 0.84 -0.05 -1.51
N LEU A 76 1.41 -0.29 -2.69
CA LEU A 76 1.88 -1.62 -3.10
C LEU A 76 3.36 -1.79 -2.76
N LEU A 77 3.69 -2.84 -2.02
CA LEU A 77 5.07 -3.19 -1.64
C LEU A 77 5.34 -4.67 -1.94
N CYS A 78 6.59 -5.04 -2.20
CA CYS A 78 6.98 -6.44 -2.17
C CYS A 78 6.97 -6.98 -0.73
N ALA A 79 7.01 -8.30 -0.55
CA ALA A 79 6.99 -8.92 0.78
C ALA A 79 8.08 -8.39 1.73
N ASN A 80 9.29 -8.17 1.23
CA ASN A 80 10.41 -7.67 2.05
C ASN A 80 10.13 -6.26 2.57
N HIS A 81 9.74 -5.34 1.69
CA HIS A 81 9.48 -3.95 2.10
C HIS A 81 8.15 -3.80 2.86
N HIS A 82 7.19 -4.70 2.65
CA HIS A 82 6.01 -4.79 3.50
C HIS A 82 6.38 -5.11 4.96
N LEU A 83 7.38 -5.98 5.18
CA LEU A 83 7.91 -6.26 6.51
C LEU A 83 8.79 -5.13 7.05
N GLU A 84 9.67 -4.56 6.21
CA GLU A 84 10.57 -3.48 6.62
C GLU A 84 9.81 -2.24 7.09
N THR A 85 8.72 -1.90 6.40
CA THR A 85 7.88 -0.72 6.72
C THR A 85 7.02 -0.89 7.98
N ASN A 86 7.14 -2.03 8.68
CA ASN A 86 6.55 -2.20 10.00
C ASN A 86 7.25 -1.38 11.10
N ASP A 87 8.49 -0.94 10.87
CA ASP A 87 9.18 -0.01 11.78
C ASP A 87 8.53 1.39 11.67
N VAL A 88 7.64 1.70 12.61
CA VAL A 88 6.90 2.97 12.63
C VAL A 88 7.74 4.18 12.99
N VAL A 89 8.93 3.99 13.57
CA VAL A 89 9.86 5.09 13.89
C VAL A 89 10.58 5.53 12.63
N LYS A 90 11.02 4.56 11.82
CA LYS A 90 11.69 4.82 10.53
C LYS A 90 10.71 5.19 9.42
N TYR A 91 9.53 4.55 9.40
CA TYR A 91 8.54 4.69 8.33
C TYR A 91 7.24 5.27 8.87
N THR A 92 7.16 6.59 8.85
CA THR A 92 5.98 7.37 9.22
C THR A 92 4.92 7.36 8.11
N GLU A 93 3.69 7.74 8.42
CA GLU A 93 2.61 7.89 7.43
C GLU A 93 3.00 8.82 6.26
N PRO A 94 3.59 10.01 6.48
CA PRO A 94 4.05 10.87 5.39
C PRO A 94 5.13 10.23 4.51
N SER A 95 6.02 9.42 5.10
CA SER A 95 7.08 8.75 4.33
C SER A 95 6.50 7.73 3.34
N LEU A 96 5.51 6.94 3.74
CA LEU A 96 4.85 5.95 2.89
C LEU A 96 4.00 6.62 1.80
N GLN A 97 3.37 7.75 2.12
CA GLN A 97 2.67 8.57 1.12
C GLN A 97 3.62 9.11 0.06
N GLU A 98 4.81 9.57 0.47
CA GLU A 98 5.81 10.08 -0.48
C GLU A 98 6.36 8.97 -1.37
N MET A 99 6.66 7.78 -0.82
CA MET A 99 7.06 6.60 -1.60
C MET A 99 6.03 6.29 -2.70
N LYS A 100 4.75 6.22 -2.33
CA LYS A 100 3.64 5.99 -3.27
C LYS A 100 3.58 7.06 -4.36
N LYS A 101 3.74 8.33 -3.99
CA LYS A 101 3.69 9.47 -4.92
C LYS A 101 4.85 9.43 -5.92
N ILE A 102 6.08 9.21 -5.45
CA ILE A 102 7.27 9.11 -6.31
C ILE A 102 7.10 7.98 -7.33
N THR A 103 6.65 6.81 -6.91
CA THR A 103 6.43 5.68 -7.84
C THR A 103 5.40 6.02 -8.91
N LYS A 104 4.29 6.67 -8.55
CA LYS A 104 3.27 7.11 -9.52
C LYS A 104 3.84 8.10 -10.55
N LEU A 105 4.69 9.05 -10.13
CA LEU A 105 5.25 10.08 -11.00
C LEU A 105 6.20 9.51 -12.07
N LYS A 106 6.83 8.34 -11.84
CA LYS A 106 7.70 7.70 -12.83
C LYS A 106 6.99 7.33 -14.13
N PHE A 107 5.66 7.23 -14.12
CA PHE A 107 4.86 6.69 -15.22
C PHE A 107 3.82 7.69 -15.78
N LEU A 108 3.83 8.94 -15.33
CA LEU A 108 2.88 9.98 -15.76
C LEU A 108 3.50 11.07 -16.63
N ASN A 109 4.68 10.80 -17.22
CA ASN A 109 5.38 11.70 -18.14
C ASN A 109 5.32 11.17 -19.57
#